data_AF-A0A7H8QTT1-F1
#
_entry.id   AF-A0A7H8QTT1-F1
#
_cell.length_a   1.000
_cell.length_b   1.000
_cell.length_c   1.000
_cell.angle_alpha   90.00
_cell.angle_beta   90.00
_cell.angle_gamma   90.00
#
_symmetry.space_group_name_H-M   'P 1'
#
loop_
_entity.id
_entity.type
_entity.pdbx_description
1 polymer ?
#
loop_
_entity_poly.entity_id
_entity_poly.type
_entity_poly.pdbx_seq_one_letter_code
_entity_poly.pdbx_strand_id
1 'polypeptide(L)'
;MSTTTTITREETQVQYDPTVPRGPIETELTFYVPPSDGSVPFNYVESPPAGQPQRNYNESKHRVTVDDIRGHESEYTLDRDAFQVFSGVSSATSYETFDNDDDVKRTYYPEVEQFLIDNVPGVHKVILFDHTIRREKNVAASRGPVNRAHSDQTDRATEWRVRLHVEDPDEAERLLKGRYRIINVWRPLNGSVQSSPLAVASAASVKDTDLVAVQHRYPTRTGETVGVIYNPDLKWKYWSGMDNDERLLLKCSDSQPDVGKRCPHTAFVDSRTPQNAKPRESIETDHRDLEAHCHTIIKSGDRDERTRFQNELTWELARHSVAEELVLCPALERYLGEGSVVAKKIREQHQSIKNQLKTFQTMKQSDPRFDDHLRALMKDFDNHIKDEETNDLPKLENALAGSESRTLAKEFERAKMFVPSRSHPAAPNKPPFETITGLLTAPIDHLGDIFRKFPTETRTPNPSAQGGPT
;
A
#
# COMPACT_ATOMS: atom_id res chain seq x y z
N MET A 1 -11.63 -15.56 -66.50
CA MET A 1 -11.25 -14.32 -65.80
C MET A 1 -11.42 -14.61 -64.32
N SER A 2 -10.31 -14.80 -63.60
CA SER A 2 -10.34 -15.06 -62.15
C SER A 2 -9.62 -13.89 -61.49
N THR A 3 -10.37 -13.09 -60.74
CA THR A 3 -9.91 -11.85 -60.14
C THR A 3 -9.33 -12.18 -58.75
N THR A 4 -8.03 -11.98 -58.59
CA THR A 4 -7.35 -12.06 -57.29
C THR A 4 -7.51 -10.72 -56.58
N THR A 5 -8.24 -10.70 -55.46
CA THR A 5 -8.34 -9.53 -54.58
C THR A 5 -7.20 -9.59 -53.56
N THR A 6 -6.19 -8.74 -53.75
CA THR A 6 -5.13 -8.50 -52.76
C THR A 6 -5.67 -7.58 -51.68
N ILE A 7 -5.81 -8.07 -50.45
CA ILE A 7 -6.12 -7.24 -49.27
C ILE A 7 -4.81 -6.63 -48.81
N THR A 8 -4.67 -5.31 -48.98
CA THR A 8 -3.53 -4.54 -48.45
C THR A 8 -3.86 -4.17 -47.00
N ARG A 9 -3.02 -4.61 -46.06
CA ARG A 9 -3.14 -4.26 -44.64
C ARG A 9 -2.56 -2.85 -44.47
N GLU A 10 -3.40 -1.87 -44.17
CA GLU A 10 -2.92 -0.53 -43.79
C GLU A 10 -2.23 -0.64 -42.43
N GLU A 11 -0.91 -0.41 -42.41
CA GLU A 11 -0.15 -0.17 -41.19
C GLU A 11 -0.54 1.23 -40.68
N THR A 12 -1.39 1.28 -39.66
CA THR A 12 -1.67 2.51 -38.92
C THR A 12 -0.36 2.98 -38.28
N GLN A 13 0.25 4.03 -38.81
CA GLN A 13 1.37 4.69 -38.17
C GLN A 13 0.90 5.28 -36.84
N VAL A 14 1.27 4.64 -35.73
CA VAL A 14 1.03 5.15 -34.38
C VAL A 14 1.81 6.44 -34.23
N GLN A 15 1.10 7.58 -34.20
CA GLN A 15 1.72 8.89 -34.02
C GLN A 15 2.02 9.09 -32.52
N TYR A 16 3.27 8.86 -32.12
CA TYR A 16 3.69 8.97 -30.72
C TYR A 16 3.76 10.44 -30.26
N ASP A 17 3.38 10.70 -29.01
CA ASP A 17 3.58 11.99 -28.35
C ASP A 17 5.08 12.34 -28.33
N PRO A 18 5.51 13.45 -28.96
CA PRO A 18 6.91 13.83 -29.05
C PRO A 18 7.52 14.22 -27.70
N THR A 19 6.71 14.38 -26.65
CA THR A 19 7.18 14.71 -25.30
C THR A 19 7.60 13.49 -24.47
N VAL A 20 7.33 12.27 -24.96
CA VAL A 20 7.69 11.02 -24.27
C VAL A 20 9.10 10.57 -24.70
N PRO A 21 10.06 10.45 -23.76
CA PRO A 21 11.34 9.82 -24.04
C PRO A 21 11.21 8.33 -24.41
N ARG A 22 11.84 7.90 -25.52
CA ARG A 22 11.82 6.51 -25.99
C ARG A 22 13.22 5.97 -26.27
N GLY A 23 13.34 4.64 -26.27
CA GLY A 23 14.59 3.93 -26.51
C GLY A 23 15.46 3.78 -25.26
N PRO A 24 16.46 2.89 -25.30
CA PRO A 24 17.27 2.55 -24.14
C PRO A 24 17.93 3.79 -23.52
N ILE A 25 18.12 3.74 -22.20
CA ILE A 25 18.69 4.84 -21.42
C ILE A 25 19.68 4.33 -20.39
N GLU A 26 20.78 5.07 -20.20
CA GLU A 26 21.63 4.89 -19.03
C GLU A 26 21.17 5.84 -17.92
N THR A 27 20.83 5.27 -16.77
CA THR A 27 20.39 6.03 -15.59
C THR A 27 20.98 5.43 -14.31
N GLU A 28 20.88 6.16 -13.21
CA GLU A 28 21.26 5.66 -11.89
C GLU A 28 20.06 4.99 -11.21
N LEU A 29 20.19 3.72 -10.86
CA LEU A 29 19.25 3.03 -9.97
C LEU A 29 19.88 2.86 -8.59
N THR A 30 19.03 2.86 -7.56
CA THR A 30 19.44 2.69 -6.17
C THR A 30 19.23 1.24 -5.74
N PHE A 31 20.29 0.58 -5.28
CA PHE A 31 20.31 -0.82 -4.86
C PHE A 31 20.56 -0.95 -3.37
N TYR A 32 20.10 -2.07 -2.80
CA TYR A 32 20.32 -2.45 -1.42
C TYR A 32 21.76 -2.92 -1.19
N VAL A 33 22.37 -2.50 -0.07
CA VAL A 33 23.69 -2.96 0.38
C VAL A 33 23.54 -3.59 1.77
N PRO A 34 23.85 -4.88 1.93
CA PRO A 34 23.64 -5.57 3.19
C PRO A 34 24.49 -4.99 4.35
N PRO A 35 24.03 -5.15 5.60
CA PRO A 35 24.83 -4.79 6.77
C PRO A 35 26.18 -5.49 6.74
N SER A 36 27.27 -4.73 6.93
CA SER A 36 28.64 -5.27 6.85
C SER A 36 28.96 -6.29 7.95
N ASP A 37 28.19 -6.28 9.03
CA ASP A 37 28.31 -7.21 10.15
C ASP A 37 27.50 -8.52 9.95
N GLY A 38 26.78 -8.65 8.84
CA GLY A 38 25.94 -9.81 8.54
C GLY A 38 24.64 -9.88 9.36
N SER A 39 24.29 -8.82 10.09
CA SER A 39 23.03 -8.76 10.85
C SER A 39 21.80 -8.83 9.93
N VAL A 40 20.68 -9.32 10.47
CA VAL A 40 19.41 -9.36 9.72
C VAL A 40 19.02 -7.91 9.36
N PRO A 41 18.82 -7.61 8.07
CA PRO A 41 18.53 -6.25 7.65
C PRO A 41 17.14 -5.82 8.07
N PHE A 42 17.03 -4.58 8.52
CA PHE A 42 15.78 -3.97 8.92
C PHE A 42 15.70 -2.51 8.54
N ASN A 43 14.47 -2.04 8.39
CA ASN A 43 14.09 -0.65 8.33
C ASN A 43 12.89 -0.44 9.24
N TYR A 44 13.01 0.43 10.23
CA TYR A 44 11.85 0.98 10.91
C TYR A 44 11.06 1.79 9.88
N VAL A 45 9.76 1.56 9.75
CA VAL A 45 8.91 2.34 8.84
C VAL A 45 8.47 3.64 9.49
N GLU A 46 8.39 3.63 10.81
CA GLU A 46 8.13 4.80 11.66
C GLU A 46 9.40 5.18 12.45
N SER A 47 9.28 6.06 13.45
CA SER A 47 10.43 6.47 14.26
C SER A 47 11.06 5.27 15.00
N PRO A 48 12.39 5.07 14.92
CA PRO A 48 13.05 3.96 15.58
C PRO A 48 13.10 4.16 17.10
N PRO A 49 13.26 3.08 17.89
CA PRO A 49 13.54 3.18 19.32
C PRO A 49 14.76 4.08 19.59
N ALA A 50 14.75 4.78 20.73
CA ALA A 50 15.83 5.72 21.09
C ALA A 50 17.20 5.03 21.03
N GLY A 51 18.15 5.65 20.31
CA GLY A 51 19.50 5.13 20.13
C GLY A 51 19.65 4.09 19.00
N GLN A 52 18.56 3.69 18.33
CA GLN A 52 18.64 2.82 17.15
C GLN A 52 18.58 3.62 15.84
N PRO A 53 19.34 3.21 14.81
CA PRO A 53 19.22 3.82 13.50
C PRO A 53 17.89 3.43 12.84
N GLN A 54 17.40 4.26 11.92
CA GLN A 54 16.20 3.99 11.12
C GLN A 54 16.30 2.63 10.39
N ARG A 55 17.50 2.30 9.91
CA ARG A 55 17.83 1.07 9.20
C ARG A 55 19.28 0.67 9.49
N ASN A 56 19.61 -0.61 9.39
CA ASN A 56 21.00 -1.11 9.53
C ASN A 56 21.68 -1.45 8.20
N TYR A 57 20.99 -1.27 7.07
CA TYR A 57 21.55 -1.48 5.73
C TYR A 57 21.79 -0.15 5.02
N ASN A 58 22.65 -0.19 4.00
CA ASN A 58 22.97 0.96 3.18
C ASN A 58 22.35 0.86 1.79
N GLU A 59 22.52 1.91 1.01
CA GLU A 59 22.13 1.95 -0.40
C GLU A 59 23.33 2.37 -1.22
N SER A 60 23.38 1.88 -2.45
CA SER A 60 24.38 2.28 -3.44
C SER A 60 23.67 2.64 -4.73
N LYS A 61 24.18 3.66 -5.42
CA LYS A 61 23.72 4.03 -6.76
C LYS A 61 24.64 3.40 -7.79
N HIS A 62 24.06 2.78 -8.78
CA HIS A 62 24.79 2.20 -9.90
C HIS A 62 24.18 2.68 -11.21
N ARG A 63 25.05 3.07 -12.14
CA ARG A 63 24.66 3.38 -13.50
C ARG A 63 24.34 2.06 -14.21
N VAL A 64 23.14 1.98 -14.77
CA VAL A 64 22.66 0.80 -15.49
C VAL A 64 21.98 1.21 -16.78
N THR A 65 22.02 0.33 -17.76
CA THR A 65 21.19 0.43 -18.96
C THR A 65 19.80 -0.12 -18.65
N VAL A 66 18.77 0.67 -18.94
CA VAL A 66 17.37 0.25 -18.89
C VAL A 66 16.86 0.22 -20.32
N ASP A 67 16.55 -0.97 -20.82
CA ASP A 67 16.11 -1.15 -22.21
C ASP A 67 14.61 -0.84 -22.35
N ASP A 68 14.26 -0.06 -23.37
CA ASP A 68 12.86 0.18 -23.71
C ASP A 68 12.28 -1.04 -24.43
N ILE A 69 11.19 -1.59 -23.90
CA ILE A 69 10.51 -2.76 -24.49
C ILE A 69 9.46 -2.38 -25.52
N ARG A 70 9.23 -1.08 -25.77
CA ARG A 70 8.25 -0.62 -26.76
C ARG A 70 8.55 -1.25 -28.14
N GLY A 71 7.57 -1.94 -28.72
CA GLY A 71 7.71 -2.71 -29.96
C GLY A 71 8.23 -4.15 -29.79
N HIS A 72 8.59 -4.55 -28.56
CA HIS A 72 9.10 -5.87 -28.18
C HIS A 72 8.24 -6.50 -27.07
N GLU A 73 7.00 -6.05 -26.91
CA GLU A 73 6.09 -6.41 -25.83
C GLU A 73 5.89 -7.92 -25.72
N SER A 74 5.73 -8.61 -26.85
CA SER A 74 5.46 -10.06 -26.92
C SER A 74 6.63 -10.94 -26.49
N GLU A 75 7.83 -10.37 -26.31
CA GLU A 75 9.00 -11.13 -25.90
C GLU A 75 8.97 -11.48 -24.42
N TYR A 76 8.16 -10.80 -23.60
CA TYR A 76 8.16 -10.90 -22.14
C TYR A 76 6.91 -11.59 -21.60
N THR A 77 7.09 -12.50 -20.65
CA THR A 77 5.99 -13.28 -20.07
C THR A 77 6.09 -13.37 -18.56
N LEU A 78 4.96 -13.54 -17.89
CA LEU A 78 4.95 -13.73 -16.43
C LEU A 78 5.80 -14.93 -15.98
N ASP A 79 5.78 -16.05 -16.70
CA ASP A 79 6.48 -17.27 -16.26
C ASP A 79 7.99 -17.21 -16.48
N ARG A 80 8.48 -16.43 -17.45
CA ARG A 80 9.92 -16.27 -17.69
C ARG A 80 10.50 -15.02 -17.01
N ASP A 81 9.84 -13.88 -17.18
CA ASP A 81 10.38 -12.56 -16.84
C ASP A 81 9.77 -11.97 -15.56
N ALA A 82 8.74 -12.61 -15.01
CA ALA A 82 7.94 -12.11 -13.89
C ALA A 82 7.16 -10.80 -14.17
N PHE A 83 7.16 -10.31 -15.41
CA PHE A 83 6.29 -9.23 -15.85
C PHE A 83 5.73 -9.49 -17.24
N GLN A 84 4.62 -8.85 -17.57
CA GLN A 84 3.99 -8.92 -18.89
C GLN A 84 3.16 -7.67 -19.15
N VAL A 85 3.03 -7.27 -20.41
CA VAL A 85 2.37 -6.02 -20.80
C VAL A 85 1.21 -6.27 -21.76
N PHE A 86 0.21 -5.39 -21.69
CA PHE A 86 -1.01 -5.45 -22.51
C PHE A 86 -1.42 -4.04 -22.92
N SER A 87 -1.77 -3.85 -24.18
CA SER A 87 -2.30 -2.59 -24.73
C SER A 87 -3.76 -2.76 -25.17
N GLY A 88 -4.49 -1.66 -25.36
CA GLY A 88 -5.88 -1.71 -25.82
C GLY A 88 -6.85 -2.28 -24.77
N VAL A 89 -6.50 -2.23 -23.48
CA VAL A 89 -7.34 -2.69 -22.38
C VAL A 89 -8.40 -1.63 -22.10
N SER A 90 -9.61 -1.89 -22.60
CA SER A 90 -10.77 -1.02 -22.37
C SER A 90 -11.06 -0.86 -20.88
N SER A 91 -11.50 0.32 -20.48
CA SER A 91 -11.95 0.60 -19.12
C SER A 91 -13.15 1.53 -19.16
N ALA A 92 -14.16 1.25 -18.34
CA ALA A 92 -15.31 2.11 -18.10
C ALA A 92 -15.02 3.20 -17.05
N THR A 93 -13.86 3.14 -16.39
CA THR A 93 -13.43 4.14 -15.41
C THR A 93 -13.11 5.49 -16.06
N SER A 94 -13.49 6.57 -15.39
CA SER A 94 -13.02 7.93 -15.69
C SER A 94 -11.86 8.30 -14.76
N TYR A 95 -11.23 9.46 -14.98
CA TYR A 95 -10.18 9.94 -14.08
C TYR A 95 -10.70 10.15 -12.64
N GLU A 96 -11.93 10.67 -12.51
CA GLU A 96 -12.60 10.93 -11.22
C GLU A 96 -12.97 9.64 -10.48
N THR A 97 -13.04 8.50 -11.17
CA THR A 97 -13.22 7.19 -10.52
C THR A 97 -12.11 6.93 -9.50
N PHE A 98 -10.89 7.44 -9.75
CA PHE A 98 -9.72 7.28 -8.89
C PHE A 98 -9.63 8.32 -7.78
N ASP A 99 -10.66 9.13 -7.58
CA ASP A 99 -10.76 10.01 -6.42
C ASP A 99 -11.67 9.40 -5.33
N ASN A 100 -12.17 8.18 -5.53
CA ASN A 100 -13.13 7.53 -4.63
C ASN A 100 -12.97 6.00 -4.61
N ASP A 101 -12.53 5.45 -3.48
CA ASP A 101 -12.31 4.01 -3.29
C ASP A 101 -13.52 3.12 -3.60
N ASP A 102 -14.76 3.56 -3.31
CA ASP A 102 -15.96 2.77 -3.61
C ASP A 102 -16.21 2.71 -5.12
N ASP A 103 -15.91 3.78 -5.85
CA ASP A 103 -16.04 3.80 -7.30
C ASP A 103 -14.95 2.94 -7.96
N VAL A 104 -13.74 2.93 -7.40
CA VAL A 104 -12.67 1.99 -7.79
C VAL A 104 -13.13 0.54 -7.53
N LYS A 105 -13.61 0.22 -6.32
CA LYS A 105 -14.09 -1.13 -5.96
C LYS A 105 -15.29 -1.57 -6.81
N ARG A 106 -16.21 -0.66 -7.11
CA ARG A 106 -17.42 -0.96 -7.88
C ARG A 106 -17.18 -1.07 -9.38
N THR A 107 -16.22 -0.31 -9.92
CA THR A 107 -16.03 -0.17 -11.38
C THR A 107 -14.71 -0.79 -11.85
N TYR A 108 -13.59 -0.48 -11.20
CA TYR A 108 -12.27 -0.92 -11.64
C TYR A 108 -11.94 -2.36 -11.20
N TYR A 109 -12.35 -2.78 -10.00
CA TYR A 109 -12.02 -4.13 -9.51
C TYR A 109 -12.60 -5.24 -10.39
N PRO A 110 -13.87 -5.18 -10.83
CA PRO A 110 -14.40 -6.17 -11.77
C PRO A 110 -13.64 -6.21 -13.10
N GLU A 111 -13.18 -5.05 -13.60
CA GLU A 111 -12.36 -4.98 -14.82
C GLU A 111 -11.01 -5.68 -14.63
N VAL A 112 -10.35 -5.43 -13.49
CA VAL A 112 -9.06 -6.05 -13.16
C VAL A 112 -9.21 -7.55 -12.94
N GLU A 113 -10.25 -7.99 -12.24
CA GLU A 113 -10.56 -9.40 -12.04
C GLU A 113 -10.74 -10.12 -13.38
N GLN A 114 -11.62 -9.61 -14.24
CA GLN A 114 -11.88 -10.20 -15.54
C GLN A 114 -10.64 -10.18 -16.43
N PHE A 115 -9.90 -9.07 -16.44
CA PHE A 115 -8.65 -8.94 -17.17
C PHE A 115 -7.63 -10.02 -16.76
N LEU A 116 -7.46 -10.27 -15.47
CA LEU A 116 -6.56 -11.31 -14.97
C LEU A 116 -7.05 -12.71 -15.34
N ILE A 117 -8.36 -12.98 -15.26
CA ILE A 117 -8.94 -14.27 -15.68
C ILE A 117 -8.70 -14.53 -17.17
N ASP A 118 -8.89 -13.52 -18.01
CA ASP A 118 -8.79 -13.66 -19.47
C ASP A 118 -7.34 -13.79 -19.96
N ASN A 119 -6.39 -13.15 -19.26
CA ASN A 119 -5.03 -12.97 -19.76
C ASN A 119 -3.96 -13.74 -18.98
N VAL A 120 -4.25 -14.23 -17.78
CA VAL A 120 -3.31 -15.02 -16.99
C VAL A 120 -3.73 -16.50 -17.01
N PRO A 121 -2.94 -17.39 -17.63
CA PRO A 121 -3.30 -18.80 -17.73
C PRO A 121 -3.47 -19.48 -16.37
N GLY A 122 -4.48 -20.33 -16.27
CA GLY A 122 -4.75 -21.16 -15.09
C GLY A 122 -5.26 -20.40 -13.87
N VAL A 123 -5.86 -19.21 -14.05
CA VAL A 123 -6.56 -18.51 -12.98
C VAL A 123 -7.91 -19.18 -12.74
N HIS A 124 -8.15 -19.57 -11.49
CA HIS A 124 -9.42 -20.16 -11.04
C HIS A 124 -10.13 -19.30 -9.99
N LYS A 125 -9.37 -18.40 -9.35
CA LYS A 125 -9.84 -17.46 -8.33
C LYS A 125 -8.93 -16.24 -8.36
N VAL A 126 -9.54 -15.05 -8.38
CA VAL A 126 -8.86 -13.78 -8.17
C VAL A 126 -9.41 -13.18 -6.89
N ILE A 127 -8.53 -12.61 -6.07
CA ILE A 127 -8.94 -11.88 -4.87
C ILE A 127 -8.23 -10.54 -4.94
N LEU A 128 -9.00 -9.47 -5.11
CA LEU A 128 -8.52 -8.11 -5.01
C LEU A 128 -8.81 -7.65 -3.59
N PHE A 129 -7.78 -7.22 -2.88
CA PHE A 129 -7.94 -6.86 -1.48
C PHE A 129 -7.60 -5.41 -1.17
N ASP A 130 -7.10 -4.63 -2.13
CA ASP A 130 -7.00 -3.17 -2.06
C ASP A 130 -6.37 -2.56 -3.34
N HIS A 131 -6.03 -1.27 -3.27
CA HIS A 131 -5.23 -0.56 -4.25
C HIS A 131 -4.46 0.63 -3.64
N THR A 132 -3.48 1.11 -4.39
CA THR A 132 -2.66 2.27 -4.10
C THR A 132 -2.61 3.19 -5.32
N ILE A 133 -3.11 4.41 -5.14
CA ILE A 133 -2.94 5.49 -6.11
C ILE A 133 -1.68 6.29 -5.75
N ARG A 134 -0.82 6.52 -6.74
CA ARG A 134 0.42 7.29 -6.61
C ARG A 134 0.35 8.51 -7.52
N ARG A 135 0.50 9.71 -6.97
CA ARG A 135 0.53 10.98 -7.73
C ARG A 135 1.84 11.73 -7.45
N GLU A 136 2.68 11.93 -8.46
CA GLU A 136 4.06 12.46 -8.28
C GLU A 136 4.10 13.89 -7.69
N LYS A 137 3.17 14.78 -8.04
CA LYS A 137 3.10 16.14 -7.47
C LYS A 137 2.40 16.22 -6.12
N ASN A 138 1.76 15.16 -5.64
CA ASN A 138 1.07 15.17 -4.35
C ASN A 138 2.01 14.68 -3.25
N VAL A 139 2.80 15.60 -2.70
CA VAL A 139 3.82 15.32 -1.67
C VAL A 139 3.19 15.00 -0.30
N ALA A 140 1.89 15.28 -0.11
CA ALA A 140 1.10 14.97 1.10
C ALA A 140 0.79 13.48 1.26
N ALA A 141 0.52 12.80 0.14
CA ALA A 141 0.44 11.35 0.15
C ALA A 141 1.88 10.84 0.22
N SER A 142 2.23 10.08 1.26
CA SER A 142 3.55 9.45 1.44
C SER A 142 3.92 8.41 0.37
N ARG A 143 3.33 8.51 -0.84
CA ARG A 143 3.27 7.47 -1.88
C ARG A 143 3.70 8.00 -3.25
N GLY A 144 4.74 8.82 -3.29
CA GLY A 144 5.46 9.10 -4.54
C GLY A 144 6.05 7.83 -5.17
N PRO A 145 6.54 7.91 -6.41
CA PRO A 145 7.26 6.80 -7.05
C PRO A 145 8.46 6.32 -6.19
N VAL A 146 8.58 5.02 -5.96
CA VAL A 146 9.67 4.44 -5.15
C VAL A 146 10.95 4.35 -5.99
N ASN A 147 12.00 5.06 -5.59
CA ASN A 147 13.27 5.17 -6.35
C ASN A 147 14.37 4.21 -5.87
N ARG A 148 13.98 3.05 -5.34
CA ARG A 148 14.87 1.98 -4.88
C ARG A 148 14.43 0.67 -5.49
N ALA A 149 15.37 -0.10 -6.03
CA ALA A 149 15.11 -1.45 -6.50
C ALA A 149 14.63 -2.34 -5.34
N HIS A 150 13.43 -2.87 -5.47
CA HIS A 150 12.80 -3.75 -4.49
C HIS A 150 11.86 -4.75 -5.16
N SER A 151 11.43 -5.75 -4.39
CA SER A 151 10.23 -6.54 -4.68
C SER A 151 9.37 -6.59 -3.43
N ASP A 152 8.06 -6.70 -3.59
CA ASP A 152 7.11 -6.40 -2.52
C ASP A 152 6.99 -7.50 -1.47
N GLN A 153 7.07 -8.77 -1.89
CA GLN A 153 6.69 -9.91 -1.05
C GLN A 153 7.75 -11.01 -1.01
N THR A 154 7.94 -11.59 0.18
CA THR A 154 8.64 -12.86 0.39
C THR A 154 7.70 -14.05 0.18
N ASP A 155 8.23 -15.27 0.05
CA ASP A 155 7.40 -16.49 -0.06
C ASP A 155 6.47 -16.63 1.14
N ARG A 156 7.04 -16.45 2.35
CA ARG A 156 6.30 -16.48 3.62
C ARG A 156 5.18 -15.45 3.68
N ALA A 157 5.45 -14.22 3.26
CA ALA A 157 4.43 -13.16 3.23
C ALA A 157 3.29 -13.50 2.25
N THR A 158 3.61 -14.14 1.13
CA THR A 158 2.64 -14.55 0.10
C THR A 158 1.69 -15.63 0.62
N GLU A 159 2.23 -16.68 1.25
CA GLU A 159 1.43 -17.76 1.85
C GLU A 159 0.46 -17.21 2.91
N TRP A 160 0.97 -16.31 3.76
CA TRP A 160 0.15 -15.63 4.76
C TRP A 160 -0.99 -14.82 4.15
N ARG A 161 -0.75 -14.13 3.02
CA ARG A 161 -1.80 -13.38 2.30
C ARG A 161 -2.94 -14.28 1.79
N VAL A 162 -2.64 -15.50 1.34
CA VAL A 162 -3.69 -16.45 0.92
C VAL A 162 -4.62 -16.78 2.10
N ARG A 163 -4.05 -17.12 3.26
CA ARG A 163 -4.83 -17.40 4.48
C ARG A 163 -5.64 -16.20 4.95
N LEU A 164 -5.11 -14.99 4.74
CA LEU A 164 -5.76 -13.76 5.18
C LEU A 164 -6.98 -13.39 4.34
N HIS A 165 -6.88 -13.55 3.02
CA HIS A 165 -7.86 -13.03 2.07
C HIS A 165 -8.83 -14.09 1.51
N VAL A 166 -8.54 -15.38 1.69
CA VAL A 166 -9.50 -16.45 1.41
C VAL A 166 -10.42 -16.62 2.62
N GLU A 167 -11.70 -16.35 2.42
CA GLU A 167 -12.71 -16.32 3.48
C GLU A 167 -12.89 -17.66 4.23
N ASP A 168 -12.80 -18.78 3.52
CA ASP A 168 -12.92 -20.13 4.07
C ASP A 168 -11.52 -20.70 4.38
N PRO A 169 -11.17 -20.98 5.65
CA PRO A 169 -9.87 -21.53 6.01
C PRO A 169 -9.54 -22.87 5.34
N ASP A 170 -10.54 -23.75 5.16
CA ASP A 170 -10.33 -25.06 4.51
C ASP A 170 -10.10 -24.88 2.99
N GLU A 171 -10.74 -23.87 2.39
CA GLU A 171 -10.43 -23.44 1.03
C GLU A 171 -9.03 -22.85 0.95
N ALA A 172 -8.61 -22.01 1.89
CA ALA A 172 -7.28 -21.41 1.91
C ALA A 172 -6.18 -22.48 1.89
N GLU A 173 -6.27 -23.47 2.78
CA GLU A 173 -5.34 -24.60 2.84
C GLU A 173 -5.40 -25.49 1.60
N ARG A 174 -6.56 -25.57 0.92
CA ARG A 174 -6.68 -26.25 -0.37
C ARG A 174 -6.01 -25.46 -1.50
N LEU A 175 -6.19 -24.14 -1.55
CA LEU A 175 -5.58 -23.25 -2.55
C LEU A 175 -4.06 -23.19 -2.41
N LEU A 176 -3.54 -23.21 -1.17
CA LEU A 176 -2.10 -23.25 -0.88
C LEU A 176 -1.39 -24.50 -1.40
N LYS A 177 -2.12 -25.59 -1.67
CA LYS A 177 -1.58 -26.80 -2.32
C LYS A 177 -1.42 -26.64 -3.84
N GLY A 178 -2.04 -25.61 -4.42
CA GLY A 178 -1.93 -25.27 -5.83
C GLY A 178 -0.90 -24.16 -6.09
N ARG A 179 -0.88 -23.68 -7.34
CA ARG A 179 -0.12 -22.49 -7.71
C ARG A 179 -0.88 -21.24 -7.27
N TYR A 180 -0.24 -20.42 -6.44
CA TYR A 180 -0.74 -19.11 -6.02
C TYR A 180 0.30 -18.04 -6.33
N ARG A 181 -0.19 -16.84 -6.65
CA ARG A 181 0.63 -15.73 -7.14
C ARG A 181 0.10 -14.43 -6.55
N ILE A 182 1.01 -13.48 -6.33
CA ILE A 182 0.65 -12.07 -6.14
C ILE A 182 1.13 -11.33 -7.39
N ILE A 183 0.21 -10.62 -8.04
CA ILE A 183 0.46 -9.86 -9.26
C ILE A 183 -0.10 -8.45 -9.08
N ASN A 184 0.76 -7.44 -9.12
CA ASN A 184 0.30 -6.05 -9.20
C ASN A 184 -0.13 -5.76 -10.63
N VAL A 185 -1.29 -5.13 -10.78
CA VAL A 185 -1.76 -4.58 -12.06
C VAL A 185 -1.47 -3.08 -12.06
N TRP A 186 -0.42 -2.69 -12.77
CA TRP A 186 0.03 -1.30 -12.86
C TRP A 186 -0.61 -0.58 -14.06
N ARG A 187 -1.18 0.60 -13.82
CA ARG A 187 -1.88 1.41 -14.82
C ARG A 187 -1.63 2.93 -14.64
N PRO A 188 -1.30 3.68 -15.70
CA PRO A 188 -1.35 5.14 -15.70
C PRO A 188 -2.78 5.69 -15.62
N LEU A 189 -2.97 6.81 -14.92
CA LEU A 189 -4.29 7.44 -14.74
C LEU A 189 -4.46 8.72 -15.56
N ASN A 190 -3.36 9.44 -15.82
CA ASN A 190 -3.41 10.79 -16.33
C ASN A 190 -2.77 10.93 -17.73
N GLY A 191 -2.90 9.91 -18.57
CA GLY A 191 -2.37 9.86 -19.94
C GLY A 191 -0.97 9.26 -19.99
N SER A 192 -0.30 9.44 -21.13
CA SER A 192 1.01 8.84 -21.36
C SER A 192 2.03 9.24 -20.29
N VAL A 193 2.74 8.25 -19.75
CA VAL A 193 3.77 8.47 -18.72
C VAL A 193 4.97 9.21 -19.32
N GLN A 194 5.19 10.44 -18.87
CA GLN A 194 6.30 11.29 -19.33
C GLN A 194 7.44 11.38 -18.30
N SER A 195 7.13 11.34 -17.01
CA SER A 195 8.09 11.38 -15.90
C SER A 195 7.99 10.13 -15.00
N SER A 196 9.05 9.87 -14.23
CA SER A 196 9.16 8.75 -13.29
C SER A 196 8.67 7.38 -13.83
N PRO A 197 9.08 6.95 -15.03
CA PRO A 197 8.72 5.64 -15.57
C PRO A 197 9.14 4.49 -14.63
N LEU A 198 8.49 3.34 -14.79
CA LEU A 198 8.78 2.15 -14.00
C LEU A 198 9.81 1.27 -14.70
N ALA A 199 10.96 1.08 -14.08
CA ALA A 199 11.94 0.07 -14.46
C ALA A 199 11.63 -1.25 -13.76
N VAL A 200 11.74 -2.35 -14.50
CA VAL A 200 11.50 -3.72 -14.05
C VAL A 200 12.68 -4.61 -14.46
N ALA A 201 13.15 -5.47 -13.57
CA ALA A 201 14.18 -6.45 -13.92
C ALA A 201 13.52 -7.75 -14.37
N SER A 202 13.92 -8.28 -15.54
CA SER A 202 13.46 -9.60 -15.97
C SER A 202 13.98 -10.67 -15.00
N ALA A 203 13.07 -11.44 -14.42
CA ALA A 203 13.39 -12.54 -13.50
C ALA A 203 14.35 -13.57 -14.10
N ALA A 204 14.39 -13.72 -15.43
CA ALA A 204 15.35 -14.59 -16.13
C ALA A 204 16.83 -14.19 -15.89
N SER A 205 17.07 -12.95 -15.45
CA SER A 205 18.41 -12.44 -15.12
C SER A 205 18.66 -12.31 -13.61
N VAL A 206 17.64 -12.50 -12.78
CA VAL A 206 17.70 -12.31 -11.33
C VAL A 206 18.17 -13.60 -10.67
N LYS A 207 19.25 -13.52 -9.90
CA LYS A 207 19.71 -14.65 -9.06
C LYS A 207 19.03 -14.55 -7.71
N ASP A 208 18.66 -15.67 -7.10
CA ASP A 208 18.08 -15.67 -5.74
C ASP A 208 19.04 -15.04 -4.71
N THR A 209 20.35 -15.14 -4.93
CA THR A 209 21.38 -14.50 -4.09
C THR A 209 21.39 -12.97 -4.17
N ASP A 210 20.78 -12.39 -5.22
CA ASP A 210 20.65 -10.94 -5.37
C ASP A 210 19.45 -10.40 -4.59
N LEU A 211 18.59 -11.27 -4.04
CA LEU A 211 17.36 -10.92 -3.34
C LEU A 211 17.50 -11.18 -1.84
N VAL A 212 17.33 -10.14 -1.04
CA VAL A 212 17.49 -10.23 0.42
C VAL A 212 16.18 -9.81 1.10
N ALA A 213 15.64 -10.68 1.94
CA ALA A 213 14.51 -10.32 2.79
C ALA A 213 14.93 -9.21 3.76
N VAL A 214 14.22 -8.08 3.75
CA VAL A 214 14.43 -6.93 4.63
C VAL A 214 13.24 -6.80 5.55
N GLN A 215 13.51 -6.78 6.86
CA GLN A 215 12.48 -6.57 7.87
C GLN A 215 11.98 -5.12 7.83
N HIS A 216 10.74 -4.91 7.44
CA HIS A 216 10.06 -3.65 7.70
C HIS A 216 9.48 -3.69 9.12
N ARG A 217 10.24 -3.12 10.05
CA ARG A 217 9.87 -3.04 11.46
C ARG A 217 8.95 -1.84 11.66
N TYR A 218 7.85 -2.06 12.33
CA TYR A 218 7.03 -0.97 12.84
C TYR A 218 7.32 -0.92 14.34
N PRO A 219 6.84 0.08 15.11
CA PRO A 219 7.03 0.07 16.58
C PRO A 219 6.50 -1.21 17.23
N THR A 220 5.72 -1.89 16.43
CA THR A 220 4.86 -2.94 16.78
C THR A 220 5.33 -4.17 15.98
N ARG A 221 5.13 -4.29 14.66
CA ARG A 221 5.34 -5.59 13.97
C ARG A 221 6.70 -5.74 13.30
N THR A 222 6.87 -6.87 12.61
CA THR A 222 7.82 -6.98 11.49
C THR A 222 7.14 -7.54 10.24
N GLY A 223 7.01 -6.72 9.19
CA GLY A 223 6.74 -7.17 7.83
C GLY A 223 8.04 -7.46 7.09
N GLU A 224 7.95 -7.98 5.87
CA GLU A 224 9.11 -8.25 5.04
C GLU A 224 8.91 -7.68 3.64
N THR A 225 9.94 -7.03 3.13
CA THR A 225 10.10 -6.67 1.71
C THR A 225 11.36 -7.33 1.19
N VAL A 226 11.65 -7.20 -0.10
CA VAL A 226 12.87 -7.74 -0.70
C VAL A 226 13.74 -6.59 -1.18
N GLY A 227 14.93 -6.46 -0.60
CA GLY A 227 16.01 -5.62 -1.10
C GLY A 227 16.75 -6.31 -2.25
N VAL A 228 17.18 -5.52 -3.23
CA VAL A 228 17.86 -6.01 -4.45
C VAL A 228 19.32 -5.57 -4.42
N ILE A 229 20.24 -6.53 -4.37
CA ILE A 229 21.68 -6.29 -4.46
C ILE A 229 22.03 -5.96 -5.91
N TYR A 230 22.94 -5.00 -6.10
CA TYR A 230 23.46 -4.70 -7.44
C TYR A 230 24.21 -5.90 -8.02
N ASN A 231 23.84 -6.26 -9.24
CA ASN A 231 24.51 -7.27 -10.04
C ASN A 231 24.49 -6.79 -11.51
N PRO A 232 25.66 -6.67 -12.19
CA PRO A 232 25.73 -6.18 -13.57
C PRO A 232 25.02 -7.09 -14.59
N ASP A 233 24.72 -8.33 -14.21
CA ASP A 233 23.99 -9.27 -15.07
C ASP A 233 22.48 -8.99 -15.11
N LEU A 234 21.94 -8.22 -14.15
CA LEU A 234 20.52 -7.87 -14.09
C LEU A 234 20.10 -7.09 -15.34
N LYS A 235 19.07 -7.57 -16.01
CA LYS A 235 18.51 -6.95 -17.23
C LYS A 235 17.29 -6.12 -16.88
N TRP A 236 17.51 -4.82 -16.77
CA TRP A 236 16.48 -3.83 -16.51
C TRP A 236 15.78 -3.41 -17.80
N LYS A 237 14.46 -3.36 -17.73
CA LYS A 237 13.52 -3.06 -18.81
C LYS A 237 12.59 -1.93 -18.36
N TYR A 238 12.02 -1.19 -19.30
CA TYR A 238 10.91 -0.28 -19.04
C TYR A 238 10.03 -0.16 -20.28
N TRP A 239 8.79 0.26 -20.11
CA TRP A 239 7.86 0.46 -21.24
C TRP A 239 7.61 1.95 -21.44
N SER A 240 8.23 2.55 -22.46
CA SER A 240 8.18 4.01 -22.64
C SER A 240 6.78 4.53 -22.97
N GLY A 241 6.35 5.59 -22.30
CA GLY A 241 5.08 6.26 -22.60
C GLY A 241 3.86 5.39 -22.43
N MET A 242 3.82 4.57 -21.38
CA MET A 242 2.61 3.81 -21.07
C MET A 242 1.38 4.71 -21.02
N ASP A 243 0.30 4.34 -21.71
CA ASP A 243 -0.95 5.09 -21.73
C ASP A 243 -2.05 4.45 -20.86
N ASN A 244 -3.18 5.15 -20.70
CA ASN A 244 -4.28 4.77 -19.80
C ASN A 244 -4.96 3.44 -20.17
N ASP A 245 -4.87 3.01 -21.43
CA ASP A 245 -5.38 1.72 -21.94
C ASP A 245 -4.32 0.60 -21.87
N GLU A 246 -3.16 0.89 -21.30
CA GLU A 246 -2.07 -0.08 -21.15
C GLU A 246 -1.97 -0.61 -19.71
N ARG A 247 -1.59 -1.88 -19.57
CA ARG A 247 -1.42 -2.56 -18.29
C ARG A 247 -0.05 -3.23 -18.24
N LEU A 248 0.65 -3.06 -17.12
CA LEU A 248 1.86 -3.78 -16.79
C LEU A 248 1.57 -4.68 -15.60
N LEU A 249 1.62 -5.99 -15.82
CA LEU A 249 1.55 -6.98 -14.76
C LEU A 249 2.94 -7.17 -14.16
N LEU A 250 3.05 -7.03 -12.85
CA LEU A 250 4.29 -7.24 -12.09
C LEU A 250 4.06 -8.35 -11.08
N LYS A 251 4.79 -9.46 -11.21
CA LYS A 251 4.67 -10.56 -10.27
C LYS A 251 5.52 -10.26 -9.04
N CYS A 252 4.87 -10.14 -7.89
CA CYS A 252 5.54 -9.95 -6.60
C CYS A 252 5.97 -11.27 -5.98
N SER A 253 5.28 -12.37 -6.31
CA SER A 253 5.60 -13.73 -5.86
C SER A 253 4.87 -14.80 -6.69
N ASP A 254 5.48 -15.99 -6.80
CA ASP A 254 4.94 -17.20 -7.42
C ASP A 254 5.32 -18.43 -6.60
N SER A 255 4.35 -19.27 -6.25
CA SER A 255 4.64 -20.52 -5.55
C SER A 255 5.16 -21.63 -6.46
N GLN A 256 5.04 -21.49 -7.79
CA GLN A 256 5.52 -22.52 -8.71
C GLN A 256 7.07 -22.54 -8.75
N PRO A 257 7.71 -23.72 -8.68
CA PRO A 257 9.15 -23.84 -8.91
C PRO A 257 9.50 -23.58 -10.38
N ASP A 258 10.75 -23.23 -10.65
CA ASP A 258 11.32 -23.11 -12.00
C ASP A 258 10.67 -22.07 -12.93
N VAL A 259 9.89 -21.14 -12.39
CA VAL A 259 9.39 -19.95 -13.09
C VAL A 259 10.00 -18.69 -12.50
N GLY A 260 9.97 -17.58 -13.24
CA GLY A 260 10.39 -16.27 -12.74
C GLY A 260 9.52 -15.84 -11.55
N LYS A 261 10.03 -15.93 -10.32
CA LYS A 261 9.19 -15.80 -9.12
C LYS A 261 8.83 -14.37 -8.75
N ARG A 262 9.72 -13.41 -9.02
CA ARG A 262 9.62 -12.03 -8.55
C ARG A 262 10.15 -11.09 -9.60
N CYS A 263 9.51 -9.93 -9.71
CA CYS A 263 9.93 -8.85 -10.58
C CYS A 263 10.46 -7.68 -9.74
N PRO A 264 11.79 -7.59 -9.52
CA PRO A 264 12.39 -6.39 -8.97
C PRO A 264 11.99 -5.16 -9.79
N HIS A 265 11.59 -4.09 -9.14
CA HIS A 265 11.14 -2.88 -9.82
C HIS A 265 11.48 -1.62 -9.03
N THR A 266 11.48 -0.50 -9.75
CA THR A 266 11.73 0.84 -9.20
C THR A 266 11.26 1.89 -10.19
N ALA A 267 10.78 3.03 -9.68
CA ALA A 267 10.75 4.23 -10.51
C ALA A 267 12.18 4.73 -10.77
N PHE A 268 12.39 5.40 -11.89
CA PHE A 268 13.67 6.02 -12.22
C PHE A 268 13.49 7.40 -12.86
N VAL A 269 14.56 8.20 -12.83
CA VAL A 269 14.61 9.49 -13.51
C VAL A 269 15.21 9.29 -14.89
N ASP A 270 14.44 9.63 -15.92
CA ASP A 270 14.92 9.72 -17.30
C ASP A 270 15.43 11.15 -17.53
N SER A 271 16.73 11.30 -17.81
CA SER A 271 17.37 12.60 -18.04
C SER A 271 16.87 13.32 -19.28
N ARG A 272 16.15 12.62 -20.17
CA ARG A 272 15.52 13.15 -21.38
C ARG A 272 14.12 13.71 -21.12
N THR A 273 13.58 13.55 -19.90
CA THR A 273 12.26 14.05 -19.52
C THR A 273 12.18 15.57 -19.71
N PRO A 274 11.21 16.10 -20.48
CA PRO A 274 11.05 17.54 -20.66
C PRO A 274 10.76 18.28 -19.34
N GLN A 275 11.21 19.53 -19.21
CA GLN A 275 10.98 20.34 -18.00
C GLN A 275 9.50 20.57 -17.69
N ASN A 276 8.65 20.58 -18.72
CA ASN A 276 7.20 20.72 -18.62
C ASN A 276 6.45 19.38 -18.67
N ALA A 277 7.16 18.25 -18.49
CA ALA A 277 6.56 16.93 -18.50
C ALA A 277 5.42 16.82 -17.48
N LYS A 278 4.36 16.13 -17.88
CA LYS A 278 3.25 15.85 -16.98
C LYS A 278 3.72 14.87 -15.88
N PRO A 279 3.50 15.20 -14.59
CA PRO A 279 3.86 14.32 -13.49
C PRO A 279 3.08 13.01 -13.56
N ARG A 280 3.73 11.90 -13.22
CA ARG A 280 3.12 10.58 -13.26
C ARG A 280 2.02 10.44 -12.23
N GLU A 281 0.88 9.90 -12.66
CA GLU A 281 -0.15 9.39 -11.77
C GLU A 281 -0.53 7.98 -12.18
N SER A 282 -0.54 7.05 -11.23
CA SER A 282 -0.75 5.64 -11.49
C SER A 282 -1.55 4.98 -10.38
N ILE A 283 -2.25 3.92 -10.71
CA ILE A 283 -2.82 2.98 -9.75
C ILE A 283 -2.07 1.66 -9.82
N GLU A 284 -1.82 1.10 -8.64
CA GLU A 284 -1.34 -0.24 -8.41
C GLU A 284 -2.37 -0.92 -7.50
N THR A 285 -2.99 -2.01 -7.92
CA THR A 285 -3.81 -2.82 -7.01
C THR A 285 -2.85 -3.66 -6.14
N ASP A 286 -2.60 -3.26 -4.87
CA ASP A 286 -1.71 -3.89 -3.84
C ASP A 286 -1.92 -3.28 -2.43
N HIS A 287 -1.57 -4.05 -1.36
CA HIS A 287 -2.28 -4.59 -0.15
C HIS A 287 -2.27 -3.81 1.23
N ARG A 288 -3.45 -3.42 1.76
CA ARG A 288 -3.74 -2.69 3.04
C ARG A 288 -4.37 -3.62 4.08
N ASP A 289 -4.26 -3.26 5.36
CA ASP A 289 -4.31 -4.24 6.47
C ASP A 289 -5.35 -3.98 7.57
N LEU A 290 -6.03 -2.84 7.56
CA LEU A 290 -7.11 -2.57 8.52
C LEU A 290 -8.37 -3.40 8.18
N GLU A 291 -8.68 -3.51 6.89
CA GLU A 291 -9.72 -4.41 6.38
C GLU A 291 -9.43 -5.87 6.76
N ALA A 292 -8.15 -6.24 6.81
CA ALA A 292 -7.69 -7.57 7.17
C ALA A 292 -8.04 -7.95 8.62
N HIS A 293 -7.91 -7.03 9.58
CA HIS A 293 -8.30 -7.28 10.97
C HIS A 293 -9.82 -7.47 11.11
N CYS A 294 -10.62 -6.64 10.44
CA CYS A 294 -12.09 -6.78 10.43
C CYS A 294 -12.53 -8.12 9.84
N HIS A 295 -11.94 -8.49 8.71
CA HIS A 295 -12.20 -9.77 8.04
C HIS A 295 -11.91 -10.97 8.97
N THR A 296 -10.74 -11.00 9.61
CA THR A 296 -10.37 -12.07 10.54
C THR A 296 -11.34 -12.20 11.71
N ILE A 297 -11.79 -11.07 12.28
CA ILE A 297 -12.77 -11.08 13.38
C ILE A 297 -14.10 -11.68 12.95
N ILE A 298 -14.59 -11.33 11.76
CA ILE A 298 -15.89 -11.79 11.25
C ILE A 298 -15.83 -13.28 10.90
N LYS A 299 -14.75 -13.73 10.25
CA LYS A 299 -14.62 -15.10 9.74
C LYS A 299 -14.25 -16.13 10.80
N SER A 300 -13.46 -15.74 11.79
CA SER A 300 -12.97 -16.70 12.77
C SER A 300 -14.11 -17.31 13.59
N GLY A 301 -14.15 -18.64 13.65
CA GLY A 301 -15.00 -19.39 14.58
C GLY A 301 -14.36 -19.51 15.98
N ASP A 302 -13.08 -19.18 16.11
CA ASP A 302 -12.35 -19.19 17.37
C ASP A 302 -12.57 -17.89 18.15
N ARG A 303 -13.17 -18.00 19.33
CA ARG A 303 -13.43 -16.87 20.21
C ARG A 303 -12.15 -16.19 20.69
N ASP A 304 -11.06 -16.93 20.83
CA ASP A 304 -9.77 -16.37 21.27
C ASP A 304 -9.17 -15.48 20.17
N GLU A 305 -9.08 -15.99 18.95
CA GLU A 305 -8.64 -15.21 17.78
C GLU A 305 -9.49 -13.96 17.54
N ARG A 306 -10.82 -14.08 17.60
CA ARG A 306 -11.72 -12.92 17.52
C ARG A 306 -11.43 -11.89 18.61
N THR A 307 -11.15 -12.34 19.84
CA THR A 307 -10.78 -11.45 20.96
C THR A 307 -9.45 -10.74 20.68
N ARG A 308 -8.46 -11.48 20.18
CA ARG A 308 -7.14 -10.95 19.84
C ARG A 308 -7.26 -9.84 18.79
N PHE A 309 -7.94 -10.11 17.68
CA PHE A 309 -8.09 -9.11 16.60
C PHE A 309 -9.07 -7.97 16.96
N GLN A 310 -10.10 -8.20 17.79
CA GLN A 310 -10.93 -7.12 18.33
C GLN A 310 -10.10 -6.12 19.14
N ASN A 311 -9.17 -6.63 19.96
CA ASN A 311 -8.27 -5.79 20.74
C ASN A 311 -7.32 -5.00 19.83
N GLU A 312 -6.75 -5.63 18.80
CA GLU A 312 -5.89 -4.99 17.81
C GLU A 312 -6.63 -3.89 17.03
N LEU A 313 -7.82 -4.19 16.50
CA LEU A 313 -8.63 -3.22 15.76
C LEU A 313 -9.04 -2.03 16.65
N THR A 314 -9.42 -2.30 17.90
CA THR A 314 -9.70 -1.23 18.87
C THR A 314 -8.49 -0.35 19.11
N TRP A 315 -7.32 -0.99 19.23
CA TRP A 315 -6.05 -0.32 19.48
C TRP A 315 -5.65 0.62 18.33
N GLU A 316 -5.82 0.18 17.08
CA GLU A 316 -5.55 0.99 15.89
C GLU A 316 -6.49 2.20 15.78
N LEU A 317 -7.81 1.95 15.80
CA LEU A 317 -8.82 3.00 15.57
C LEU A 317 -8.79 4.08 16.66
N ALA A 318 -8.57 3.70 17.93
CA ALA A 318 -8.52 4.64 19.04
C ALA A 318 -7.36 5.64 18.90
N ARG A 319 -6.16 5.15 18.57
CA ARG A 319 -4.97 6.00 18.48
C ARG A 319 -5.01 6.91 17.25
N HIS A 320 -5.54 6.41 16.14
CA HIS A 320 -5.75 7.20 14.92
C HIS A 320 -6.67 8.40 15.21
N SER A 321 -7.89 8.14 15.72
CA SER A 321 -8.89 9.19 15.97
C SER A 321 -8.38 10.27 16.95
N VAL A 322 -7.61 9.89 17.97
CA VAL A 322 -7.08 10.85 18.96
C VAL A 322 -5.87 11.61 18.41
N ALA A 323 -5.01 10.98 17.62
CA ALA A 323 -3.89 11.66 16.97
C ALA A 323 -4.38 12.75 15.99
N GLU A 324 -5.47 12.49 15.27
CA GLU A 324 -6.09 13.47 14.37
C GLU A 324 -6.63 14.67 15.13
N GLU A 325 -7.30 14.46 16.27
CA GLU A 325 -7.76 15.56 17.10
C GLU A 325 -6.63 16.41 17.70
N LEU A 326 -5.48 15.81 18.00
CA LEU A 326 -4.36 16.51 18.63
C LEU A 326 -3.42 17.18 17.63
N VAL A 327 -3.38 16.72 16.38
CA VAL A 327 -2.41 17.18 15.38
C VAL A 327 -3.12 17.72 14.13
N LEU A 328 -3.99 16.94 13.51
CA LEU A 328 -4.65 17.31 12.26
C LEU A 328 -5.67 18.44 12.46
N CYS A 329 -6.56 18.33 13.44
CA CYS A 329 -7.58 19.34 13.73
C CYS A 329 -6.98 20.73 14.04
N PRO A 330 -5.95 20.87 14.90
CA PRO A 330 -5.27 22.14 15.09
C PRO A 330 -4.57 22.67 13.85
N ALA A 331 -4.01 21.78 13.01
CA ALA A 331 -3.40 22.20 11.74
C ALA A 331 -4.46 22.75 10.78
N LEU A 332 -5.61 22.08 10.64
CA LEU A 332 -6.73 22.57 9.84
C LEU A 332 -7.17 23.96 10.31
N GLU A 333 -7.40 24.14 11.61
CA GLU A 333 -7.77 25.43 12.23
C GLU A 333 -6.76 26.54 11.98
N ARG A 334 -5.47 26.20 11.94
CA ARG A 334 -4.38 27.16 11.77
C ARG A 334 -4.18 27.59 10.32
N TYR A 335 -4.26 26.66 9.37
CA TYR A 335 -3.83 26.90 7.99
C TYR A 335 -5.00 27.14 7.02
N LEU A 336 -6.22 26.77 7.37
CA LEU A 336 -7.40 26.96 6.52
C LEU A 336 -8.32 28.06 7.06
N GLY A 337 -8.79 28.94 6.17
CA GLY A 337 -9.76 29.98 6.53
C GLY A 337 -11.09 29.43 7.06
N GLU A 338 -11.49 28.24 6.59
CA GLU A 338 -12.65 27.47 7.09
C GLU A 338 -12.27 26.34 8.07
N GLY A 339 -11.02 26.33 8.55
CA GLY A 339 -10.42 25.24 9.31
C GLY A 339 -11.18 24.83 10.56
N SER A 340 -11.74 25.79 11.30
CA SER A 340 -12.55 25.49 12.51
C SER A 340 -13.86 24.76 12.19
N VAL A 341 -14.43 24.97 11.01
CA VAL A 341 -15.64 24.25 10.59
C VAL A 341 -15.29 22.80 10.24
N VAL A 342 -14.20 22.61 9.50
CA VAL A 342 -13.68 21.28 9.12
C VAL A 342 -13.26 20.48 10.36
N ALA A 343 -12.45 21.07 11.23
CA ALA A 343 -12.00 20.43 12.46
C ALA A 343 -13.16 20.12 13.44
N LYS A 344 -14.25 20.90 13.39
CA LYS A 344 -15.46 20.59 14.17
C LYS A 344 -16.18 19.35 13.60
N LYS A 345 -16.32 19.26 12.27
CA LYS A 345 -16.93 18.12 11.58
C LYS A 345 -16.16 16.82 11.86
N ILE A 346 -14.82 16.84 11.78
CA ILE A 346 -13.95 15.70 12.11
C ILE A 346 -14.17 15.25 13.56
N ARG A 347 -14.14 16.17 14.53
CA ARG A 347 -14.41 15.85 15.94
C ARG A 347 -15.82 15.26 16.18
N GLU A 348 -16.82 15.70 15.42
CA GLU A 348 -18.18 15.14 15.49
C GLU A 348 -18.25 13.72 14.92
N GLN A 349 -17.58 13.45 13.79
CA GLN A 349 -17.42 12.11 13.22
C GLN A 349 -16.67 11.18 14.21
N HIS A 350 -15.54 11.63 14.76
CA HIS A 350 -14.79 10.90 15.77
C HIS A 350 -15.61 10.61 17.01
N GLN A 351 -16.47 11.52 17.47
CA GLN A 351 -17.33 11.25 18.61
C GLN A 351 -18.27 10.06 18.33
N SER A 352 -18.83 9.97 17.12
CA SER A 352 -19.63 8.82 16.70
C SER A 352 -18.80 7.52 16.69
N ILE A 353 -17.64 7.54 16.02
CA ILE A 353 -16.73 6.40 15.91
C ILE A 353 -16.26 5.96 17.30
N LYS A 354 -15.88 6.88 18.18
CA LYS A 354 -15.48 6.59 19.56
C LYS A 354 -16.60 5.94 20.35
N ASN A 355 -17.84 6.42 20.24
CA ASN A 355 -18.99 5.81 20.92
C ASN A 355 -19.23 4.35 20.46
N GLN A 356 -19.17 4.13 19.15
CA GLN A 356 -19.29 2.80 18.57
C GLN A 356 -18.13 1.90 18.98
N LEU A 357 -16.91 2.42 18.93
CA LEU A 357 -15.70 1.69 19.31
C LEU A 357 -15.70 1.37 20.81
N LYS A 358 -16.22 2.25 21.66
CA LYS A 358 -16.40 1.99 23.10
C LYS A 358 -17.37 0.85 23.36
N THR A 359 -18.44 0.78 22.59
CA THR A 359 -19.38 -0.35 22.65
C THR A 359 -18.65 -1.61 22.19
N PHE A 360 -18.09 -1.58 20.97
CA PHE A 360 -17.39 -2.70 20.36
C PHE A 360 -16.31 -3.30 21.28
N GLN A 361 -15.43 -2.48 21.85
CA GLN A 361 -14.32 -2.96 22.69
C GLN A 361 -14.75 -3.68 23.99
N THR A 362 -16.03 -3.57 24.38
CA THR A 362 -16.59 -4.23 25.57
C THR A 362 -17.52 -5.40 25.23
N MET A 363 -17.85 -5.57 23.95
CA MET A 363 -18.71 -6.66 23.50
C MET A 363 -17.99 -8.00 23.58
N LYS A 364 -18.73 -9.01 24.03
CA LYS A 364 -18.29 -10.41 23.95
C LYS A 364 -18.52 -10.91 22.53
N GLN A 365 -17.64 -11.78 22.05
CA GLN A 365 -17.69 -12.37 20.70
C GLN A 365 -18.94 -13.22 20.48
N SER A 366 -19.62 -13.62 21.57
CA SER A 366 -20.88 -14.35 21.53
C SER A 366 -22.13 -13.45 21.50
N ASP A 367 -21.98 -12.12 21.54
CA ASP A 367 -23.13 -11.21 21.41
C ASP A 367 -23.67 -11.32 19.98
N PRO A 368 -24.97 -11.63 19.78
CA PRO A 368 -25.57 -11.74 18.44
C PRO A 368 -25.41 -10.48 17.58
N ARG A 369 -25.16 -9.31 18.20
CA ARG A 369 -24.99 -8.02 17.52
C ARG A 369 -23.52 -7.72 17.18
N PHE A 370 -22.58 -8.58 17.56
CA PHE A 370 -21.14 -8.31 17.47
C PHE A 370 -20.70 -8.00 16.03
N ASP A 371 -21.11 -8.83 15.08
CA ASP A 371 -20.71 -8.68 13.68
C ASP A 371 -21.38 -7.47 13.02
N ASP A 372 -22.68 -7.27 13.27
CA ASP A 372 -23.43 -6.12 12.75
C ASP A 372 -22.86 -4.79 13.28
N HIS A 373 -22.49 -4.75 14.57
CA HIS A 373 -21.88 -3.59 15.19
C HIS A 373 -20.49 -3.30 14.62
N LEU A 374 -19.66 -4.34 14.41
CA LEU A 374 -18.35 -4.20 13.78
C LEU A 374 -18.47 -3.66 12.34
N ARG A 375 -19.41 -4.19 11.55
CA ARG A 375 -19.65 -3.70 10.17
C ARG A 375 -20.10 -2.24 10.15
N ALA A 376 -20.97 -1.84 11.08
CA ALA A 376 -21.41 -0.45 11.21
C ALA A 376 -20.25 0.48 11.60
N LEU A 377 -19.44 0.09 12.59
CA LEU A 377 -18.26 0.84 13.03
C LEU A 377 -17.28 1.05 11.86
N MET A 378 -16.94 -0.02 11.13
CA MET A 378 -16.00 0.08 10.02
C MET A 378 -16.55 0.93 8.88
N LYS A 379 -17.85 0.81 8.57
CA LYS A 379 -18.49 1.67 7.58
C LYS A 379 -18.36 3.16 7.92
N ASP A 380 -18.62 3.53 9.17
CA ASP A 380 -18.53 4.93 9.61
C ASP A 380 -17.08 5.42 9.64
N PHE A 381 -16.14 4.56 10.00
CA PHE A 381 -14.71 4.84 9.95
C PHE A 381 -14.18 5.03 8.52
N ASP A 382 -14.55 4.14 7.60
CA ASP A 382 -14.16 4.22 6.18
C ASP A 382 -14.73 5.48 5.52
N ASN A 383 -15.98 5.85 5.84
CA ASN A 383 -16.57 7.10 5.37
C ASN A 383 -15.82 8.33 5.88
N HIS A 384 -15.35 8.29 7.12
CA HIS A 384 -14.57 9.37 7.72
C HIS A 384 -13.19 9.51 7.05
N ILE A 385 -12.42 8.42 6.91
CA ILE A 385 -11.13 8.43 6.19
C ILE A 385 -11.31 8.98 4.77
N LYS A 386 -12.34 8.51 4.07
CA LYS A 386 -12.62 8.94 2.70
C LYS A 386 -12.86 10.43 2.61
N ASP A 387 -13.63 10.99 3.53
CA ASP A 387 -13.94 12.41 3.59
C ASP A 387 -12.66 13.24 3.85
N GLU A 388 -11.79 12.76 4.73
CA GLU A 388 -10.50 13.40 4.99
C GLU A 388 -9.54 13.34 3.79
N GLU A 389 -9.34 12.15 3.22
CA GLU A 389 -8.42 11.91 2.10
C GLU A 389 -8.85 12.67 0.83
N THR A 390 -10.16 12.84 0.61
CA THR A 390 -10.70 13.48 -0.60
C THR A 390 -10.93 14.98 -0.46
N ASN A 391 -11.25 15.48 0.74
CA ASN A 391 -11.65 16.87 0.93
C ASN A 391 -10.69 17.66 1.82
N ASP A 392 -10.39 17.14 3.02
CA ASP A 392 -9.80 17.96 4.09
C ASP A 392 -8.26 18.00 4.00
N LEU A 393 -7.62 16.85 3.78
CA LEU A 393 -6.16 16.74 3.62
C LEU A 393 -5.64 17.46 2.37
N PRO A 394 -6.28 17.36 1.18
CA PRO A 394 -5.83 18.12 0.00
C PRO A 394 -5.88 19.65 0.21
N LYS A 395 -6.93 20.14 0.89
CA LYS A 395 -7.04 21.57 1.23
C LYS A 395 -5.92 22.01 2.16
N LEU A 396 -5.68 21.23 3.22
CA LEU A 396 -4.62 21.51 4.19
C LEU A 396 -3.25 21.53 3.51
N GLU A 397 -2.95 20.55 2.66
CA GLU A 397 -1.68 20.49 1.95
C GLU A 397 -1.45 21.72 1.07
N ASN A 398 -2.47 22.15 0.32
CA ASN A 398 -2.37 23.33 -0.53
C ASN A 398 -2.07 24.63 0.26
N ALA A 399 -2.41 24.66 1.55
CA ALA A 399 -2.14 25.79 2.43
C ALA A 399 -0.77 25.71 3.14
N LEU A 400 -0.11 24.55 3.15
CA LEU A 400 1.15 24.30 3.85
C LEU A 400 2.37 24.49 2.94
N ALA A 401 3.50 24.92 3.51
CA ALA A 401 4.79 24.79 2.83
C ALA A 401 5.32 23.35 2.94
N GLY A 402 6.01 22.84 1.91
CA GLY A 402 6.37 21.42 1.82
C GLY A 402 7.22 20.81 2.96
N SER A 403 7.87 21.62 3.81
CA SER A 403 8.54 21.14 5.04
C SER A 403 7.58 21.00 6.24
N GLU A 404 6.49 21.76 6.26
CA GLU A 404 5.48 21.76 7.34
C GLU A 404 4.61 20.51 7.28
N SER A 405 4.21 20.07 6.08
CA SER A 405 3.49 18.81 5.87
C SER A 405 4.26 17.59 6.42
N ARG A 406 5.56 17.48 6.09
CA ARG A 406 6.43 16.44 6.65
C ARG A 406 6.60 16.51 8.17
N THR A 407 6.47 17.70 8.75
CA THR A 407 6.56 17.89 10.20
C THR A 407 5.27 17.43 10.87
N LEU A 408 4.12 17.83 10.34
CA LEU A 408 2.80 17.39 10.80
C LEU A 408 2.63 15.87 10.73
N ALA A 409 3.08 15.23 9.64
CA ALA A 409 3.05 13.78 9.52
C ALA A 409 3.89 13.07 10.61
N LYS A 410 5.06 13.63 10.96
CA LYS A 410 5.89 13.11 12.06
C LYS A 410 5.25 13.33 13.42
N GLU A 411 4.62 14.49 13.63
CA GLU A 411 3.90 14.81 14.86
C GLU A 411 2.69 13.88 15.04
N PHE A 412 1.99 13.56 13.96
CA PHE A 412 0.87 12.63 13.92
C PHE A 412 1.30 11.22 14.36
N GLU A 413 2.31 10.65 13.72
CA GLU A 413 2.81 9.31 14.09
C GLU A 413 3.37 9.30 15.52
N ARG A 414 4.03 10.39 15.94
CA ARG A 414 4.48 10.53 17.33
C ARG A 414 3.30 10.58 18.29
N ALA A 415 2.22 11.29 17.97
CA ALA A 415 1.04 11.36 18.82
C ALA A 415 0.43 9.96 19.03
N LYS A 416 0.33 9.14 17.98
CA LYS A 416 -0.16 7.75 18.05
C LYS A 416 0.59 6.85 19.04
N MET A 417 1.80 7.22 19.46
CA MET A 417 2.58 6.47 20.45
C MET A 417 2.20 6.78 21.91
N PHE A 418 1.57 7.93 22.18
CA PHE A 418 1.33 8.44 23.53
C PHE A 418 -0.15 8.70 23.84
N VAL A 419 -1.02 8.53 22.85
CA VAL A 419 -2.47 8.66 23.01
C VAL A 419 -3.10 7.37 23.53
N PRO A 420 -4.31 7.45 24.13
CA PRO A 420 -5.00 6.27 24.64
C PRO A 420 -5.18 5.18 23.59
N SER A 421 -4.96 3.93 24.00
CA SER A 421 -5.14 2.76 23.15
C SER A 421 -6.57 2.20 23.17
N ARG A 422 -7.47 2.86 23.89
CA ARG A 422 -8.89 2.54 23.94
C ARG A 422 -9.74 3.78 23.70
N SER A 423 -10.98 3.54 23.28
CA SER A 423 -11.95 4.61 23.15
C SER A 423 -12.41 5.08 24.53
N HIS A 424 -12.34 6.40 24.74
CA HIS A 424 -12.87 7.11 25.91
C HIS A 424 -13.76 8.28 25.46
N PRO A 425 -15.01 8.02 25.03
CA PRO A 425 -15.86 9.06 24.43
C PRO A 425 -16.27 10.17 25.41
N ALA A 426 -16.15 9.92 26.70
CA ALA A 426 -16.43 10.90 27.76
C ALA A 426 -15.23 11.83 28.05
N ALA A 427 -14.05 11.56 27.47
CA ALA A 427 -12.92 12.45 27.57
C ALA A 427 -13.21 13.75 26.77
N PRO A 428 -12.82 14.93 27.28
CA PRO A 428 -13.05 16.20 26.57
C PRO A 428 -12.40 16.20 25.19
N ASN A 429 -13.13 16.73 24.20
CA ASN A 429 -12.74 16.82 22.79
C ASN A 429 -12.72 18.29 22.28
N LYS A 430 -12.52 19.27 23.18
CA LYS A 430 -12.38 20.71 22.86
C LYS A 430 -11.28 21.41 23.68
N PRO A 431 -10.47 22.32 23.10
CA PRO A 431 -9.48 23.08 23.85
C PRO A 431 -10.16 23.96 24.93
N PRO A 432 -9.48 24.29 26.06
CA PRO A 432 -8.09 24.01 26.42
C PRO A 432 -7.90 22.71 27.22
N PHE A 433 -8.95 21.90 27.39
CA PHE A 433 -8.95 20.73 28.28
C PHE A 433 -8.47 19.43 27.61
N GLU A 434 -8.32 19.42 26.28
CA GLU A 434 -7.92 18.27 25.44
C GLU A 434 -6.56 17.67 25.84
N THR A 435 -5.57 18.50 26.14
CA THR A 435 -4.17 18.03 26.20
C THR A 435 -3.85 17.27 27.49
N ILE A 436 -4.56 17.55 28.59
CA ILE A 436 -4.22 16.96 29.89
C ILE A 436 -5.15 15.79 30.20
N THR A 437 -6.47 15.97 30.13
CA THR A 437 -7.42 14.95 30.61
C THR A 437 -7.51 13.71 29.72
N GLY A 438 -7.43 13.88 28.39
CA GLY A 438 -7.44 12.75 27.45
C GLY A 438 -6.18 11.89 27.54
N LEU A 439 -5.02 12.49 27.82
CA LEU A 439 -3.75 11.76 28.03
C LEU A 439 -3.68 11.07 29.40
N LEU A 440 -4.48 11.49 30.40
CA LEU A 440 -4.51 10.82 31.71
C LEU A 440 -5.02 9.37 31.64
N THR A 441 -5.80 9.01 30.61
CA THR A 441 -6.27 7.62 30.45
C THR A 441 -5.27 6.74 29.71
N ALA A 442 -4.31 7.31 28.98
CA ALA A 442 -3.33 6.53 28.23
C ALA A 442 -2.50 5.60 29.13
N PRO A 443 -1.93 6.06 30.28
CA PRO A 443 -1.22 5.16 31.20
C PRO A 443 -2.08 4.02 31.74
N ILE A 444 -3.37 4.27 31.99
CA ILE A 444 -4.32 3.25 32.48
C ILE A 444 -4.58 2.21 31.39
N ASP A 445 -4.78 2.66 30.15
CA ASP A 445 -4.99 1.76 29.02
C ASP A 445 -3.77 0.90 28.73
N HIS A 446 -2.57 1.49 28.76
CA HIS A 446 -1.30 0.79 28.60
C HIS A 446 -1.13 -0.31 29.66
N LEU A 447 -1.45 -0.02 30.93
CA LEU A 447 -1.44 -1.05 31.98
C LEU A 447 -2.46 -2.16 31.71
N GLY A 448 -3.66 -1.81 31.26
CA GLY A 448 -4.68 -2.79 30.90
C GLY A 448 -4.27 -3.66 29.71
N ASP A 449 -3.54 -3.11 28.77
CA ASP A 449 -3.10 -3.79 27.56
C ASP A 449 -2.07 -4.90 27.81
N ILE A 450 -1.27 -4.81 28.89
CA ILE A 450 -0.41 -5.92 29.37
C ILE A 450 -1.22 -7.20 29.61
N PHE A 451 -2.47 -7.05 30.04
CA PHE A 451 -3.34 -8.18 30.43
C PHE A 451 -4.30 -8.61 29.31
N ARG A 452 -4.25 -7.96 28.14
CA ARG A 452 -5.11 -8.28 27.00
C ARG A 452 -4.40 -9.18 26.01
N LYS A 453 -5.17 -9.99 25.30
CA LYS A 453 -4.65 -10.87 24.26
C LYS A 453 -4.60 -10.09 22.94
N PHE A 454 -3.46 -10.14 22.28
CA PHE A 454 -3.23 -9.64 20.93
C PHE A 454 -2.76 -10.80 20.04
N PRO A 455 -2.96 -10.73 18.71
CA PRO A 455 -2.48 -11.78 17.82
C PRO A 455 -0.94 -11.86 17.84
N THR A 456 -0.40 -13.07 17.76
CA THR A 456 1.03 -13.35 17.94
C THR A 456 1.89 -12.88 16.75
N GLU A 457 1.26 -12.66 15.60
CA GLU A 457 1.86 -12.05 14.41
C GLU A 457 0.91 -10.96 13.89
N THR A 458 0.77 -9.84 14.62
CA THR A 458 0.05 -8.68 14.08
C THR A 458 0.95 -7.76 13.31
N ARG A 459 0.30 -6.97 12.45
CA ARG A 459 0.90 -5.86 11.74
C ARG A 459 1.11 -4.63 12.63
N THR A 460 0.63 -4.65 13.87
CA THR A 460 0.71 -3.56 14.84
C THR A 460 0.66 -4.00 16.33
N PRO A 461 1.50 -4.95 16.84
CA PRO A 461 1.50 -5.32 18.24
C PRO A 461 1.70 -4.17 19.24
N ASN A 462 0.86 -4.25 20.24
CA ASN A 462 0.73 -3.31 21.31
C ASN A 462 2.05 -3.11 22.11
N PRO A 463 2.62 -1.89 22.18
CA PRO A 463 3.80 -1.57 23.00
C PRO A 463 3.64 -1.95 24.47
N SER A 464 2.39 -1.98 24.96
CA SER A 464 2.05 -2.36 26.33
C SER A 464 1.93 -3.88 26.53
N ALA A 465 1.86 -4.69 25.48
CA ALA A 465 1.81 -6.15 25.61
C ALA A 465 3.20 -6.82 25.68
N GLN A 466 4.29 -6.08 25.45
CA GLN A 466 5.66 -6.62 25.40
C GLN A 466 6.35 -6.73 26.78
N GLY A 467 5.60 -6.61 27.89
CA GLY A 467 6.14 -6.54 29.26
C GLY A 467 5.76 -7.68 30.21
N GLY A 468 5.32 -8.85 29.72
CA GLY A 468 5.06 -10.00 30.58
C GLY A 468 6.34 -10.55 31.23
N PRO A 469 6.32 -11.02 32.49
CA PRO A 469 7.52 -11.45 33.20
C PRO A 469 8.12 -12.70 32.52
N THR A 470 9.42 -12.66 32.25
CA THR A 470 10.26 -13.81 31.91
C THR A 470 10.26 -14.87 33.00
#